data_AF-A0A3D0RN12-F1
#
_entry.id   AF-A0A3D0RN12-F1
#
_cell.length_a   1.000
_cell.length_b   1.000
_cell.length_c   1.000
_cell.angle_alpha   90.00
_cell.angle_beta   90.00
_cell.angle_gamma   90.00
#
_symmetry.space_group_name_H-M   'P 1'
#
loop_
_entity.id
_entity.type
_entity.pdbx_description
1 polymer ?
#
loop_
_entity_poly.entity_id
_entity_poly.type
_entity_poly.pdbx_seq_one_letter_code
_entity_poly.pdbx_strand_id
1 'polypeptide(L)'
;MNAAIRDGIDAYLLVGSRAACETAARNAAQQAIRQLGDSKPALVLVLVDVAWQMLLKAQPGAEITAIQEILGENVPIAGGYTLGQVTTADENSKPKFLNQHIVVIAFGEA
;
A
#
# COMPACT_ATOMS: atom_id res chain seq x y z
N MET A 1 6.50 12.77 5.30
CA MET A 1 6.30 14.02 4.53
C MET A 1 5.46 14.97 5.37
N ASN A 2 5.73 16.29 5.34
CA ASN A 2 4.99 17.27 6.15
C ASN A 2 3.92 17.94 5.30
N ALA A 3 2.68 18.01 5.81
CA ALA A 3 1.58 18.72 5.16
C ALA A 3 1.16 19.91 6.02
N ALA A 4 0.79 21.01 5.39
CA ALA A 4 0.26 22.17 6.10
C ALA A 4 -1.11 21.83 6.69
N ILE A 5 -1.28 22.06 8.00
CA ILE A 5 -2.53 21.89 8.71
C ILE A 5 -3.04 23.27 9.11
N ARG A 6 -4.34 23.53 8.95
CA ARG A 6 -4.95 24.80 9.36
C ARG A 6 -5.16 24.80 10.88
N ASP A 7 -4.98 25.96 11.51
CA ASP A 7 -5.27 26.11 12.93
C ASP A 7 -6.76 25.90 13.22
N GLY A 8 -7.06 25.36 14.41
CA GLY A 8 -8.42 25.18 14.91
C GLY A 8 -9.16 23.95 14.36
N ILE A 9 -8.47 22.99 13.75
CA ILE A 9 -9.08 21.73 13.30
C ILE A 9 -8.85 20.60 14.31
N ASP A 10 -9.79 19.65 14.35
CA ASP A 10 -9.61 18.39 15.06
C ASP A 10 -8.60 17.51 14.32
N ALA A 11 -7.57 17.04 15.04
CA ALA A 11 -6.62 16.06 14.54
C ALA A 11 -6.96 14.68 15.12
N TYR A 12 -7.05 13.68 14.24
CA TYR A 12 -7.25 12.29 14.64
C TYR A 12 -5.90 11.58 14.62
N LEU A 13 -5.49 11.03 15.77
CA LEU A 13 -4.30 10.20 15.84
C LEU A 13 -4.64 8.77 15.41
N LEU A 14 -4.10 8.36 14.27
CA LEU A 14 -4.14 6.96 13.85
C LEU A 14 -3.18 6.14 14.73
N VAL A 15 -3.72 5.09 15.34
CA VAL A 15 -2.93 4.08 16.05
C VAL A 15 -2.65 2.94 15.09
N GLY A 16 -1.40 2.86 14.63
CA GLY A 16 -0.95 1.76 13.79
C GLY A 16 -0.97 0.44 14.56
N SER A 17 -1.47 -0.62 13.93
CA SER A 17 -1.34 -1.99 14.42
C SER A 17 -0.83 -2.90 13.32
N ARG A 18 -0.10 -3.95 13.71
CA ARG A 18 0.39 -4.95 12.77
C ARG A 18 -0.75 -5.62 11.99
N ALA A 19 -1.82 -6.00 12.69
CA ALA A 19 -2.98 -6.63 12.07
C ALA A 19 -3.65 -5.71 11.03
N ALA A 20 -3.71 -4.40 11.30
CA ALA A 20 -4.22 -3.43 10.34
C ALA A 20 -3.30 -3.31 9.11
N CYS A 21 -1.98 -3.38 9.28
CA CYS A 21 -1.02 -3.37 8.17
C CYS A 21 -1.19 -4.60 7.27
N GLU A 22 -1.26 -5.80 7.85
CA GLU A 22 -1.49 -7.04 7.09
C GLU A 22 -2.83 -6.99 6.34
N THR A 23 -3.89 -6.52 7.00
CA THR A 23 -5.22 -6.36 6.39
C THR A 23 -5.19 -5.36 5.24
N ALA A 24 -4.54 -4.21 5.42
CA ALA A 24 -4.41 -3.19 4.38
C ALA A 24 -3.59 -3.70 3.19
N ALA A 25 -2.53 -4.48 3.43
CA ALA A 25 -1.73 -5.09 2.37
C ALA A 25 -2.55 -6.09 1.53
N ARG A 26 -3.34 -6.96 2.17
CA ARG A 26 -4.28 -7.86 1.46
C ARG A 26 -5.30 -7.08 0.65
N ASN A 27 -5.92 -6.06 1.23
CA ASN A 27 -6.93 -5.26 0.55
C ASN A 27 -6.35 -4.55 -0.68
N ALA A 28 -5.14 -4.00 -0.56
CA ALA A 28 -4.45 -3.36 -1.68
C ALA A 28 -4.09 -4.35 -2.79
N ALA A 29 -3.59 -5.54 -2.46
CA ALA A 29 -3.31 -6.60 -3.43
C ALA A 29 -4.58 -7.07 -4.15
N GLN A 30 -5.66 -7.28 -3.41
CA GLN A 30 -6.96 -7.65 -3.98
C GLN A 30 -7.50 -6.57 -4.91
N GLN A 31 -7.33 -5.29 -4.54
CA GLN A 31 -7.72 -4.17 -5.40
C GLN A 31 -6.90 -4.15 -6.69
N ALA A 32 -5.59 -4.34 -6.61
CA ALA A 32 -4.71 -4.36 -7.78
C ALA A 32 -5.10 -5.46 -8.78
N ILE A 33 -5.38 -6.69 -8.30
CA ILE A 33 -5.84 -7.78 -9.17
C ILE A 33 -7.21 -7.48 -9.77
N ARG A 34 -8.16 -6.95 -8.99
CA ARG A 34 -9.47 -6.56 -9.55
C ARG A 34 -9.35 -5.52 -10.65
N GLN A 35 -8.43 -4.56 -10.50
CA GLN A 35 -8.18 -3.53 -11.52
C GLN A 35 -7.44 -4.09 -12.75
N LEU A 36 -6.67 -5.16 -12.58
CA LEU A 36 -5.98 -5.83 -13.67
C LEU A 36 -6.92 -6.61 -14.60
N GLY A 37 -8.11 -6.99 -14.12
CA GLY A 37 -9.10 -7.75 -14.88
C GLY A 37 -8.64 -9.18 -15.14
N ASP A 38 -8.81 -9.67 -16.36
CA ASP A 38 -8.47 -11.05 -16.75
C ASP A 38 -6.98 -11.24 -17.11
N SER A 39 -6.19 -10.16 -17.15
CA SER A 39 -4.75 -10.23 -17.44
C SER A 39 -3.98 -10.88 -16.29
N LYS A 40 -3.01 -11.74 -16.62
CA LYS A 40 -2.12 -12.34 -15.63
C LYS A 40 -1.09 -11.32 -15.12
N PRO A 41 -0.83 -11.23 -13.82
CA PRO A 41 0.16 -10.31 -13.28
C PRO A 41 1.58 -10.77 -13.65
N ALA A 42 2.32 -9.92 -14.37
CA ALA A 42 3.72 -10.13 -14.76
C ALA A 42 4.72 -9.49 -13.78
N LEU A 43 4.31 -8.41 -13.09
CA LEU A 43 5.12 -7.68 -12.12
C LEU A 43 4.20 -6.91 -11.16
N VAL A 44 4.64 -6.75 -9.92
CA VAL A 44 3.96 -5.92 -8.92
C VAL A 44 4.92 -4.90 -8.34
N LEU A 45 4.52 -3.62 -8.33
CA LEU A 45 5.22 -2.55 -7.64
C LEU A 45 4.53 -2.25 -6.31
N VAL A 46 5.28 -2.33 -5.21
CA VAL A 46 4.78 -2.09 -3.84
C VAL A 46 5.49 -0.91 -3.21
N LEU A 47 4.73 0.12 -2.86
CA LEU A 47 5.22 1.31 -2.15
C LEU A 47 4.60 1.35 -0.77
N VAL A 48 5.42 1.24 0.26
CA VAL A 48 4.98 1.19 1.67
C VAL A 48 5.47 2.42 2.39
N ASP A 49 4.71 2.97 3.32
CA ASP A 49 5.21 4.04 4.18
C ASP A 49 6.27 3.49 5.15
N VAL A 50 7.37 4.22 5.36
CA VAL A 50 8.45 3.82 6.28
C VAL A 50 7.98 3.63 7.72
N ALA A 51 6.87 4.25 8.13
CA ALA A 51 6.27 4.01 9.43
C ALA A 51 5.93 2.52 9.65
N TRP A 52 5.60 1.78 8.58
CA TRP A 52 5.36 0.35 8.67
C TRP A 52 6.62 -0.43 8.98
N GLN A 53 7.79 -0.01 8.47
CA GLN A 53 9.06 -0.62 8.83
C GLN A 53 9.30 -0.54 10.36
N MET A 54 8.87 0.55 11.00
CA MET A 54 8.95 0.71 12.45
C MET A 54 7.93 -0.16 13.20
N LEU A 55 6.69 -0.25 12.69
CA LEU A 55 5.62 -1.06 13.29
C LEU A 55 5.86 -2.57 13.14
N LEU A 56 6.45 -3.00 12.04
CA LEU A 56 6.67 -4.40 11.67
C LEU A 56 8.09 -4.89 12.02
N LYS A 57 8.87 -4.16 12.83
CA LYS A 57 10.25 -4.55 13.19
C LYS A 57 10.39 -5.99 13.68
N ALA A 58 9.39 -6.51 14.38
CA ALA A 58 9.40 -7.88 14.89
C ALA A 58 9.14 -8.94 13.79
N GLN A 59 8.52 -8.55 12.67
CA GLN A 59 8.19 -9.40 11.53
C GLN A 59 8.37 -8.65 10.22
N PRO A 60 9.63 -8.36 9.82
CA PRO A 60 9.91 -7.67 8.57
C PRO A 60 9.35 -8.45 7.38
N GLY A 61 8.68 -7.77 6.46
CA GLY A 61 8.14 -8.39 5.25
C GLY A 61 6.77 -9.04 5.43
N ALA A 62 6.13 -8.95 6.60
CA ALA A 62 4.77 -9.44 6.81
C ALA A 62 3.76 -8.82 5.81
N GLU A 63 3.98 -7.56 5.43
CA GLU A 63 3.22 -6.88 4.38
C GLU A 63 3.41 -7.51 3.00
N ILE A 64 4.62 -8.00 2.69
CA ILE A 64 4.93 -8.65 1.42
C ILE A 64 4.36 -10.06 1.40
N THR A 65 4.48 -10.81 2.50
CA THR A 65 3.85 -12.13 2.64
C THR A 65 2.34 -12.03 2.46
N ALA A 66 1.70 -11.05 3.10
CA ALA A 66 0.27 -10.82 2.97
C ALA A 66 -0.17 -10.47 1.54
N ILE A 67 0.69 -9.81 0.76
CA ILE A 67 0.48 -9.55 -0.67
C ILE A 67 0.64 -10.83 -1.49
N GLN A 68 1.70 -11.61 -1.25
CA GLN A 68 1.98 -12.86 -1.96
C GLN A 68 0.88 -13.91 -1.77
N GLU A 69 0.24 -13.94 -0.60
CA GLU A 69 -0.93 -14.81 -0.37
C GLU A 69 -2.12 -14.50 -1.30
N ILE A 70 -2.19 -13.28 -1.87
CA ILE A 70 -3.22 -12.88 -2.83
C ILE A 70 -2.72 -13.04 -4.27
N LEU A 71 -1.47 -12.65 -4.55
CA LEU A 71 -0.93 -12.57 -5.91
C LEU A 71 -0.25 -13.87 -6.39
N GLY A 72 0.11 -14.76 -5.46
CA GLY A 72 0.95 -15.93 -5.70
C GLY A 72 2.44 -15.63 -5.49
N GLU A 73 3.19 -16.64 -5.04
CA GLU A 73 4.62 -16.50 -4.69
C GLU A 73 5.55 -16.29 -5.90
N ASN A 74 5.08 -16.63 -7.10
CA ASN A 74 5.89 -16.58 -8.33
C ASN A 74 5.85 -15.23 -9.04
N VAL A 75 4.97 -14.31 -8.63
CA VAL A 75 4.88 -12.98 -9.26
C VAL A 75 6.01 -12.11 -8.71
N PRO A 76 6.90 -11.57 -9.57
CA PRO A 76 7.97 -10.69 -9.12
C PRO A 76 7.41 -9.44 -8.43
N ILE A 77 7.98 -9.11 -7.27
CA ILE A 77 7.65 -7.90 -6.51
C ILE A 77 8.87 -6.98 -6.49
N ALA A 78 8.68 -5.74 -6.92
CA ALA A 78 9.65 -4.66 -6.79
C ALA A 78 9.06 -3.56 -5.91
N GLY A 79 9.92 -2.73 -5.30
CA GLY A 79 9.44 -1.58 -4.53
C GLY A 79 10.32 -1.21 -3.35
N GLY A 80 9.71 -0.54 -2.38
CA GLY A 80 10.41 -0.09 -1.18
C GLY A 80 9.61 0.84 -0.29
N TYR A 81 10.27 1.29 0.77
CA TYR A 81 9.71 2.23 1.73
C TYR A 81 9.78 3.68 1.22
N THR A 82 8.74 4.45 1.52
CA THR A 82 8.50 5.84 1.10
C THR A 82 8.13 6.69 2.30
N LEU A 83 8.17 8.02 2.18
CA LEU A 83 7.84 8.97 3.27
C LEU A 83 6.40 9.51 3.15
N GLY A 84 5.45 8.64 2.80
CA GLY A 84 4.06 8.98 2.46
C GLY A 84 3.81 8.90 0.95
N GLN A 85 2.54 8.92 0.56
CA GLN A 85 2.12 8.71 -0.83
C GLN A 85 1.11 9.76 -1.28
N VAL A 86 1.18 10.13 -2.57
CA VAL A 86 0.13 10.87 -3.25
C VAL A 86 -0.46 9.95 -4.30
N THR A 87 -1.74 9.62 -4.18
CA THR A 87 -2.41 8.65 -5.05
C THR A 87 -3.83 9.07 -5.37
N THR A 88 -4.35 8.55 -6.48
CA THR A 88 -5.73 8.69 -6.94
C THR A 88 -6.37 7.30 -6.92
N ALA A 89 -7.59 7.20 -6.39
CA ALA A 89 -8.29 5.90 -6.33
C ALA A 89 -8.75 5.43 -7.73
N ASP A 90 -9.08 6.37 -8.61
CA ASP A 90 -9.49 6.20 -10.00
C ASP A 90 -9.16 7.48 -10.80
N GLU A 91 -9.36 7.45 -12.12
CA GLU A 91 -9.05 8.57 -13.03
C GLU A 91 -9.80 9.87 -12.72
N ASN A 92 -10.96 9.78 -12.05
CA ASN A 92 -11.82 10.92 -11.75
C ASN A 92 -11.61 11.47 -10.33
N SER A 93 -10.85 10.75 -9.50
CA SER A 93 -10.59 11.11 -8.11
C SER A 93 -9.51 12.17 -8.00
N LYS A 94 -9.75 13.17 -7.16
CA LYS A 94 -8.71 14.13 -6.78
C LYS A 94 -7.55 13.39 -6.09
N PRO A 95 -6.29 13.74 -6.38
CA PRO A 95 -5.15 13.19 -5.66
C PRO A 95 -5.30 13.42 -4.15
N LYS A 96 -5.03 12.36 -3.38
CA LYS A 96 -5.02 12.41 -1.92
C LYS A 96 -3.60 12.21 -1.42
N PHE A 97 -3.22 13.04 -0.46
CA PHE A 97 -2.03 12.81 0.34
C PHE A 97 -2.38 11.84 1.47
N LEU A 98 -1.68 10.70 1.50
CA LEU A 98 -1.88 9.62 2.47
C LEU A 98 -0.55 9.35 3.19
N ASN A 99 -0.65 9.13 4.50
CA ASN A 99 0.48 8.78 5.36
C ASN A 99 0.19 7.42 6.02
N GLN A 100 1.23 6.67 6.39
CA GLN A 100 1.09 5.31 6.94
C GLN A 100 0.29 4.37 6.03
N HIS A 101 0.45 4.53 4.71
CA HIS A 101 -0.33 3.85 3.69
C HIS A 101 0.54 2.88 2.86
N ILE A 102 -0.11 2.00 2.10
CA ILE A 102 0.52 1.07 1.16
C ILE A 102 -0.16 1.16 -0.21
N VAL A 103 0.63 1.16 -1.27
CA VAL A 103 0.16 1.15 -2.66
C VAL A 103 0.69 -0.09 -3.36
N VAL A 104 -0.20 -0.85 -4.00
CA VAL A 104 0.13 -2.04 -4.78
C VAL A 104 -0.35 -1.81 -6.21
N ILE A 105 0.58 -1.89 -7.17
CA ILE A 105 0.30 -1.70 -8.59
C ILE A 105 0.68 -2.99 -9.31
N ALA A 106 -0.29 -3.61 -9.99
CA ALA A 106 -0.06 -4.82 -10.78
C ALA A 106 0.06 -4.46 -12.27
N PHE A 107 1.06 -5.03 -12.93
CA PHE A 107 1.27 -4.93 -14.37
C PHE A 107 0.94 -6.27 -15.01
N GLY A 108 0.10 -6.25 -16.04
CA GLY A 108 -0.35 -7.46 -16.73
C GLY A 108 0.56 -7.87 -17.87
N GLU A 109 0.47 -9.15 -18.26
CA GLU A 109 0.93 -9.59 -19.57
C GLU A 109 0.18 -8.84 -20.69
N ALA A 110 0.86 -8.64 -21.82
CA ALA A 110 0.34 -7.93 -23.00
C ALA A 110 -0.60 -8.80 -23.84
#